data_AF-A0A560L8K0-F1
#
_entry.id   AF-A0A560L8K0-F1
#
_cell.length_a   1.000
_cell.length_b   1.000
_cell.length_c   1.000
_cell.angle_alpha   90.00
_cell.angle_beta   90.00
_cell.angle_gamma   90.00
#
_symmetry.space_group_name_H-M   'P 1'
#
loop_
_entity.id
_entity.type
_entity.pdbx_description
1 polymer ?
#
loop_
_entity_poly.entity_id
_entity_poly.type
_entity_poly.pdbx_seq_one_letter_code
_entity_poly.pdbx_strand_id
1 'polypeptide(L)' 'MIPLTKLKPSAFYWATRKDDREEGAQIVQVSTIFGEDPEYWTVACLGSDEHRMPADFEFIVRIVPPGSKLAIDLAAQ' A
#
# COMPACT_ATOMS: atom_id res chain seq x y z
N MET A 1 -7.79 3.85 -9.15
CA MET A 1 -6.73 4.49 -8.33
C MET A 1 -7.31 4.89 -6.99
N ILE A 2 -6.70 4.44 -5.90
CA ILE A 2 -7.06 4.79 -4.52
C ILE A 2 -6.44 6.15 -4.20
N PRO A 3 -7.23 7.16 -3.76
CA PRO A 3 -6.69 8.44 -3.30
C PRO A 3 -5.82 8.27 -2.05
N LEU A 4 -4.78 9.10 -1.89
CA LEU A 4 -3.88 9.04 -0.73
C LEU A 4 -4.63 9.19 0.61
N THR A 5 -5.70 10.00 0.63
CA THR A 5 -6.57 10.19 1.81
C THR A 5 -7.39 8.95 2.20
N LYS A 6 -7.40 7.90 1.38
CA LYS A 6 -8.09 6.63 1.64
C LYS A 6 -7.13 5.51 2.01
N LEU A 7 -5.82 5.77 2.04
CA LEU A 7 -4.84 4.81 2.52
C LEU A 7 -5.09 4.46 3.99
N LYS A 8 -4.58 3.30 4.38
CA LYS A 8 -4.73 2.76 5.72
C LYS A 8 -3.34 2.48 6.28
N PRO A 9 -3.10 2.82 7.55
CA PRO A 9 -1.81 2.59 8.18
C PRO A 9 -1.50 1.09 8.19
N SER A 10 -0.24 0.74 7.98
CA SER A 10 0.29 -0.63 8.03
C SER A 10 -0.33 -1.61 7.02
N ALA A 11 -1.14 -1.13 6.06
CA ALA A 11 -1.80 -1.95 5.06
C ALA A 11 -0.94 -2.12 3.80
N PHE A 12 -1.12 -3.27 3.14
CA PHE A 12 -0.47 -3.60 1.88
C PHE A 12 -1.35 -3.24 0.69
N TYR A 13 -0.71 -2.84 -0.41
CA TYR A 13 -1.37 -2.45 -1.65
C TYR A 13 -0.61 -2.96 -2.86
N TRP A 14 -1.34 -3.26 -3.94
CA TRP A 14 -0.76 -3.21 -5.28
C TRP A 14 -0.67 -1.76 -5.73
N ALA A 15 0.52 -1.33 -6.15
CA ALA A 15 0.77 0.02 -6.63
C ALA A 15 1.80 0.01 -7.76
N THR A 16 1.75 1.02 -8.63
CA THR A 16 2.76 1.28 -9.64
C THR A 16 3.58 2.50 -9.25
N ARG A 17 4.88 2.48 -9.51
CA ARG A 17 5.72 3.67 -9.41
C ARG A 17 5.40 4.62 -10.56
N LYS A 18 5.34 5.91 -10.28
CA LYS A 18 5.09 6.93 -11.31
C LYS A 18 6.33 7.21 -12.17
N ASP A 19 7.51 7.12 -11.56
CA ASP A 19 8.81 7.35 -12.20
C ASP A 19 9.34 6.12 -12.96
N ASP A 20 8.81 4.94 -12.66
CA ASP A 20 9.15 3.70 -13.33
C ASP A 20 7.89 2.88 -13.63
N ARG A 21 7.24 3.20 -14.75
CA ARG A 21 6.02 2.51 -15.19
C ARG A 21 6.30 1.20 -15.94
N GLU A 22 7.56 0.94 -16.32
CA GLU A 22 7.92 -0.28 -17.05
C GLU A 22 8.03 -1.49 -16.12
N GLU A 23 8.42 -1.29 -14.85
CA GLU A 23 8.45 -2.34 -13.80
C GLU A 23 7.07 -2.93 -13.48
N GLY A 24 5.97 -2.25 -13.84
CA GLY A 24 4.62 -2.71 -13.58
C GLY A 24 4.17 -2.57 -12.12
N ALA A 25 3.06 -3.23 -11.76
CA ALA A 25 2.50 -3.16 -10.42
C ALA A 25 3.30 -4.03 -9.45
N GLN A 26 3.59 -3.48 -8.27
CA GLN A 26 4.31 -4.14 -7.19
C GLN A 26 3.52 -4.07 -5.88
N ILE A 27 3.85 -4.96 -4.95
CA ILE A 27 3.29 -4.94 -3.60
C ILE A 27 4.12 -3.99 -2.74
N VAL A 28 3.44 -3.04 -2.10
CA VAL A 28 4.03 -2.09 -1.16
C VAL A 28 3.26 -2.05 0.15
N GLN A 29 3.89 -1.53 1.19
CA GLN A 29 3.23 -1.29 2.48
C GLN A 29 3.20 0.21 2.80
N VAL A 30 2.05 0.71 3.28
CA VAL A 30 1.99 2.03 3.91
C VAL A 30 2.59 1.91 5.31
N SER A 31 3.76 2.52 5.51
CA SER A 31 4.54 2.46 6.74
C SER A 31 4.26 3.66 7.64
N THR A 32 4.09 3.40 8.94
CA THR A 32 3.89 4.40 9.99
C THR A 32 5.11 4.54 10.90
N ILE A 33 6.27 4.01 10.49
CA ILE A 33 7.47 3.98 11.34
C ILE A 33 7.99 5.39 11.70
N PHE A 34 7.72 6.38 10.85
CA PHE A 34 8.11 7.78 11.07
C PHE A 34 7.03 8.61 11.78
N GLY A 35 5.84 8.06 12.01
CA GLY A 35 4.75 8.74 12.69
C GLY A 35 3.37 8.13 12.38
N GLU A 36 2.45 8.28 13.33
CA GLU A 36 1.08 7.76 13.20
C GLU A 36 0.20 8.66 12.33
N ASP A 37 0.48 9.96 12.24
CA ASP A 37 -0.29 10.88 11.43
C ASP A 37 -0.01 10.70 9.92
N PRO A 38 -1.02 10.85 9.04
CA PRO A 38 -0.87 10.62 7.60
C PRO A 38 0.23 11.41 6.91
N GLU A 39 0.64 12.56 7.45
CA GLU A 39 1.71 13.39 6.92
C GLU A 39 3.11 12.76 7.09
N TYR A 40 3.26 11.85 8.05
CA TYR A 40 4.51 11.10 8.28
C TYR A 40 4.52 9.72 7.61
N TRP A 41 3.43 9.34 6.94
CA TRP A 41 3.35 8.03 6.31
C TRP A 41 4.26 7.96 5.09
N THR A 42 4.92 6.82 4.96
CA THR A 42 5.79 6.50 3.83
C THR A 42 5.37 5.19 3.20
N VAL A 43 5.98 4.81 2.09
CA VAL A 43 5.78 3.55 1.41
C VAL A 43 7.04 2.71 1.54
N ALA A 44 6.95 1.57 2.24
CA ALA A 44 8.05 0.62 2.30
C ALA A 44 8.06 -0.24 1.03
N CYS A 45 9.22 -0.29 0.36
CA CYS A 45 9.46 -1.11 -0.82
C CYS A 45 9.87 -2.52 -0.39
N LEU A 46 9.03 -3.53 -0.67
CA LEU A 46 9.31 -4.90 -0.21
C LEU A 46 10.56 -5.48 -0.88
N GLY A 47 11.41 -6.14 -0.09
CA GLY A 47 12.71 -6.63 -0.54
C GLY A 47 13.82 -5.58 -0.48
N SER A 48 13.54 -4.41 0.09
CA SER A 48 14.48 -3.32 0.34
C SER A 48 14.22 -2.69 1.71
N ASP A 49 15.18 -1.92 2.22
CA ASP A 49 15.00 -1.07 3.42
C ASP A 49 14.54 0.35 3.04
N GLU A 50 14.38 0.63 1.74
CA GLU A 50 13.97 1.92 1.22
C GLU A 50 12.51 2.27 1.57
N HIS A 51 12.32 3.53 1.91
CA HIS A 51 11.01 4.16 2.07
C HIS A 51 10.88 5.32 1.09
N ARG A 52 9.70 5.47 0.49
CA ARG A 52 9.39 6.49 -0.51
C ARG A 52 8.12 7.26 -0.15
N MET A 53 7.87 8.38 -0.80
CA MET A 53 6.68 9.16 -0.52
C MET A 53 5.45 8.48 -1.15
N PRO A 54 4.29 8.46 -0.47
CA PRO A 54 3.06 7.94 -1.08
C PRO A 54 2.69 8.63 -2.40
N ALA A 55 3.07 9.90 -2.57
CA ALA A 55 2.87 10.67 -3.78
C ALA A 55 3.62 10.11 -5.01
N ASP A 56 4.65 9.31 -4.82
CA ASP A 56 5.44 8.69 -5.89
C ASP A 56 4.74 7.48 -6.52
N PHE A 57 3.62 7.06 -5.94
CA PHE A 57 2.90 5.85 -6.35
C PHE A 57 1.47 6.14 -6.84
N GLU A 58 1.02 5.24 -7.69
CA GLU A 58 -0.36 5.07 -8.09
C GLU A 58 -0.92 3.81 -7.42
N PHE A 59 -1.74 3.99 -6.38
CA PHE A 59 -2.31 2.86 -5.62
C PHE A 59 -3.51 2.26 -6.36
N ILE A 60 -3.49 0.95 -6.58
CA ILE A 60 -4.47 0.23 -7.40
C ILE A 60 -5.53 -0.41 -6.52
N VAL A 61 -5.14 -1.34 -5.64
CA VAL A 61 -6.03 -2.09 -4.76
C VAL A 61 -5.35 -2.42 -3.44
N ARG A 62 -6.11 -2.38 -2.34
CA ARG A 62 -5.62 -2.83 -1.03
C ARG A 62 -5.61 -4.36 -0.98
N ILE A 63 -4.52 -4.93 -0.51
CA ILE A 63 -4.44 -6.36 -0.23
C ILE A 63 -5.16 -6.61 1.09
N VAL A 64 -6.16 -7.48 1.04
CA VAL A 64 -7.00 -7.82 2.17
C VAL A 64 -6.35 -9.00 2.91
N PRO A 65 -6.07 -8.89 4.22
CA PRO A 65 -5.52 -10.01 4.97
C PRO A 65 -6.47 -11.21 4.92
N PRO A 66 -5.96 -12.44 4.76
CA PRO A 66 -6.79 -13.64 4.63
C PRO A 66 -7.65 -13.90 5.88
N GLY A 67 -7.17 -13.52 7.07
CA GLY A 67 -7.93 -13.63 8.32
C GLY A 67 -8.92 -12.48 8.58
N SER A 68 -9.04 -11.51 7.67
CA SER A 68 -10.00 -10.42 7.85
C SER A 68 -11.43 -10.90 7.57
N LYS A 69 -12.41 -10.28 8.24
CA LYS A 69 -13.83 -10.59 8.02
C LYS A 69 -14.22 -10.51 6.54
N LEU A 70 -13.73 -9.51 5.81
CA LEU A 70 -13.98 -9.34 4.38
C LEU A 70 -13.48 -10.54 3.55
N ALA A 71 -12.28 -11.05 3.84
CA ALA A 71 -11.74 -12.21 3.14
C ALA A 71 -12.52 -13.48 3.46
N ILE A 72 -12.93 -13.66 4.72
CA ILE A 72 -13.74 -14.79 5.16
C ILE A 72 -15.12 -14.77 4.48
N ASP A 73 -15.79 -13.62 4.45
CA ASP A 73 -17.11 -13.46 3.84
C ASP A 73 -17.09 -13.70 2.31
N LEU A 74 -15.97 -13.39 1.63
CA LEU A 74 -15.78 -13.67 0.21
C LEU A 74 -15.50 -15.15 -0.06
N ALA A 75 -14.72 -15.82 0.79
CA ALA A 75 -14.38 -17.24 0.62
C ALA A 75 -15.56 -18.19 0.92
N ALA A 76 -16.59 -17.70 1.63
CA ALA A 76 -17.80 -18.46 1.96
C ALA A 76 -18.88 -18.43 0.84
N GLN A 77 -18.62 -17.75 -0.28
CA GLN A 77 -19.48 -17.68 -1.48
C GLN A 77 -18.98 -18.64 -2.57
#